data_AF-A0A418DV17-F1
#
_entry.id   AF-A0A418DV17-F1
#
_cell.length_a   1.000
_cell.length_b   1.000
_cell.length_c   1.000
_cell.angle_alpha   90.00
_cell.angle_beta   90.00
_cell.angle_gamma   90.00
#
_symmetry.space_group_name_H-M   'P 1'
#
loop_
_entity.id
_entity.type
_entity.pdbx_description
1 polymer ?
#
loop_
_entity_poly.entity_id
_entity_poly.type
_entity_poly.pdbx_seq_one_letter_code
_entity_poly.pdbx_strand_id
1 'polypeptide(L)'
;MQRERLSVPLPDCFRCHVTAKVGQPLGKSRTSVGKPTELTVATDTTFGVVSALVVDTATTAIANYHADASNAKLVWDPEGPKEVYVKVAANTTQDKYVKLTLLNYNDVLRQVWDNASKVRNAQASFTLLLFIYVEKDTSTAIRRATSTNLVTAAARVAGYIEDQSIVLGPLQTDYATVVTARLPAAAPIEIPANATMQQLGHIDLMASRRREINAEATETYRRVRVRFGSMASAPVDCFLSVEDLRSILGIPPFDLTPSFREPIVGDVVGPSVNIEDIDHINF
;
A
#
# COMPACT_ATOMS: atom_id res chain seq x y z
N MET A 1 48.04 17.97 30.39
CA MET A 1 48.48 18.52 29.08
C MET A 1 47.29 18.55 28.13
N GLN A 2 46.66 19.71 27.96
CA GLN A 2 45.74 19.92 26.84
C GLN A 2 46.58 19.89 25.56
N ARG A 3 46.41 18.87 24.72
CA ARG A 3 46.89 18.92 23.34
C ARG A 3 46.14 20.06 22.67
N GLU A 4 46.83 21.16 22.38
CA GLU A 4 46.39 22.12 21.38
C GLU A 4 46.09 21.32 20.10
N ARG A 5 44.80 21.18 19.77
CA ARG A 5 44.41 20.59 18.49
C ARG A 5 44.77 21.63 17.44
N LEU A 6 45.88 21.41 16.73
CA LEU A 6 46.21 22.13 15.51
C LEU A 6 44.96 22.14 14.62
N SER A 7 44.38 23.31 14.37
CA SER A 7 43.22 23.44 13.49
C SER A 7 43.69 23.18 12.07
N VAL A 8 43.39 22.00 11.53
CA VAL A 8 43.70 21.66 10.14
C VAL A 8 42.78 22.49 9.24
N PRO A 9 43.30 23.29 8.31
CA PRO A 9 42.47 24.02 7.36
C PRO A 9 41.75 23.03 6.42
N LEU A 10 40.59 23.43 5.92
CA LEU A 10 39.89 22.68 4.87
C LEU A 10 40.83 22.58 3.64
N PRO A 11 41.04 21.39 3.06
CA PRO A 11 41.94 21.22 1.92
C PRO A 11 41.42 21.93 0.67
N ASP A 12 42.30 22.23 -0.28
CA ASP A 12 41.93 22.90 -1.54
C ASP A 12 40.96 22.07 -2.38
N CYS A 13 41.03 20.74 -2.27
CA CYS A 13 40.10 19.80 -2.88
C CYS A 13 39.65 18.75 -1.85
N PHE A 14 38.39 18.32 -1.95
CA PHE A 14 37.84 17.26 -1.12
C PHE A 14 36.96 16.29 -1.91
N ARG A 15 36.78 15.10 -1.35
CA ARG A 15 35.92 14.07 -1.94
C ARG A 15 34.46 14.31 -1.57
N CYS A 16 33.58 14.03 -2.51
CA CYS A 16 32.13 14.06 -2.36
C CYS A 16 31.56 12.69 -2.74
N HIS A 17 30.67 12.14 -1.93
CA HIS A 17 29.82 11.02 -2.34
C HIS A 17 28.42 11.53 -2.63
N VAL A 18 27.98 11.35 -3.86
CA VAL A 18 26.62 11.66 -4.29
C VAL A 18 25.78 10.40 -4.20
N THR A 19 24.68 10.47 -3.46
CA THR A 19 23.72 9.38 -3.32
C THR A 19 22.33 9.84 -3.74
N ALA A 20 21.76 9.22 -4.77
CA ALA A 20 20.35 9.40 -5.11
C ALA A 20 19.49 8.44 -4.26
N LYS A 21 18.53 8.99 -3.52
CA LYS A 21 17.62 8.28 -2.60
C LYS A 21 16.22 8.21 -3.17
N VAL A 22 15.58 7.03 -3.11
CA VAL A 22 14.23 6.83 -3.66
C VAL A 22 13.17 7.19 -2.61
N GLY A 23 12.33 8.18 -2.88
CA GLY A 23 11.24 8.62 -2.02
C GLY A 23 11.32 10.11 -1.66
N GLN A 24 10.56 10.52 -0.66
CA GLN A 24 10.47 11.93 -0.27
C GLN A 24 11.74 12.43 0.44
N PRO A 25 12.08 13.73 0.27
CA PRO A 25 13.16 14.38 1.00
C PRO A 25 13.01 14.21 2.52
N LEU A 26 14.14 13.94 3.19
CA LEU A 26 14.20 13.74 4.66
C LEU A 26 13.33 12.61 5.23
N GLY A 27 12.63 11.84 4.37
CA GLY A 27 11.84 10.70 4.78
C GLY A 27 12.71 9.51 5.22
N LYS A 28 12.08 8.44 5.73
CA LYS A 28 12.76 7.21 6.17
C LYS A 28 13.20 6.30 5.01
N SER A 29 13.58 6.87 3.88
CA SER A 29 13.97 6.10 2.69
C SER A 29 15.26 5.31 2.92
N ARG A 30 15.14 3.98 2.84
CA ARG A 30 16.29 3.07 2.93
C ARG A 30 16.92 2.78 1.57
N THR A 31 16.18 2.96 0.48
CA THR A 31 16.60 2.58 -0.87
C THR A 31 17.38 3.70 -1.56
N SER A 32 18.55 3.37 -2.11
CA SER A 32 19.35 4.25 -2.99
C SER A 32 19.37 3.72 -4.42
N VAL A 33 19.54 4.63 -5.36
CA VAL A 33 19.79 4.33 -6.76
C VAL A 33 21.25 3.90 -6.90
N GLY A 34 21.49 2.60 -6.97
CA GLY A 34 22.83 2.04 -7.06
C GLY A 34 23.75 2.38 -5.88
N LYS A 35 25.06 2.34 -6.15
CA LYS A 35 26.13 2.70 -5.20
C LYS A 35 26.38 4.22 -5.25
N PRO A 36 26.82 4.84 -4.14
CA PRO A 36 27.24 6.24 -4.15
C PRO A 36 28.34 6.50 -5.18
N THR A 37 28.22 7.59 -5.93
CA THR A 37 29.24 8.02 -6.90
C THR A 37 30.21 8.99 -6.22
N GLU A 38 31.51 8.76 -6.40
CA GLU A 38 32.56 9.61 -5.85
C GLU A 38 32.95 10.70 -6.85
N LEU A 39 33.08 11.94 -6.36
CA LEU A 39 33.52 13.11 -7.11
C LEU A 39 34.60 13.84 -6.30
N THR A 40 35.47 14.60 -6.96
CA THR A 40 36.40 15.51 -6.31
C THR A 40 35.99 16.94 -6.63
N VAL A 41 35.88 17.79 -5.60
CA VAL A 41 35.42 19.17 -5.72
C VAL A 41 36.44 20.11 -5.08
N ALA A 42 36.70 21.24 -5.70
CA ALA A 42 37.57 22.27 -5.16
C ALA A 42 36.83 23.16 -4.14
N THR A 43 37.52 23.65 -3.12
CA THR A 43 36.92 24.41 -2.01
C THR A 43 36.39 25.77 -2.42
N ASP A 44 36.91 26.35 -3.50
CA ASP A 44 36.42 27.59 -4.11
C ASP A 44 35.20 27.38 -5.04
N THR A 45 34.79 26.13 -5.26
CA THR A 45 33.67 25.79 -6.13
C THR A 45 32.36 26.33 -5.55
N THR A 46 31.61 27.07 -6.36
CA THR A 46 30.34 27.65 -5.93
C THR A 46 29.24 26.60 -5.79
N PHE A 47 28.24 26.89 -4.94
CA PHE A 47 27.08 26.03 -4.77
C PHE A 47 26.40 25.67 -6.10
N GLY A 48 26.30 26.62 -7.05
CA GLY A 48 25.67 26.37 -8.35
C GLY A 48 26.38 25.25 -9.13
N VAL A 49 27.71 25.27 -9.14
CA VAL A 49 28.51 24.24 -9.81
C VAL A 49 28.40 22.90 -9.08
N VAL A 50 28.47 22.88 -7.75
CA VAL A 50 28.29 21.64 -6.97
C VAL A 50 26.89 21.05 -7.18
N SER A 51 25.86 21.89 -7.18
CA SER A 51 24.48 21.46 -7.44
C SER A 51 24.35 20.86 -8.84
N ALA A 52 24.92 21.49 -9.87
CA ALA A 52 24.91 20.96 -11.23
C ALA A 52 25.63 19.60 -11.32
N LEU A 53 26.83 19.48 -10.74
CA LEU A 53 27.58 18.21 -10.70
C LEU A 53 26.79 17.09 -10.00
N VAL A 54 26.10 17.40 -8.90
CA VAL A 54 25.24 16.45 -8.20
C VAL A 54 24.08 15.99 -9.09
N VAL A 55 23.42 16.92 -9.78
CA VAL A 55 22.30 16.63 -10.68
C VAL A 55 22.76 15.79 -11.87
N ASP A 56 23.88 16.12 -12.51
CA ASP A 56 24.45 15.34 -13.61
C ASP A 56 24.79 13.91 -13.16
N THR A 57 25.47 13.79 -12.02
CA THR A 57 25.84 12.50 -11.43
C THR A 57 24.62 11.65 -11.10
N ALA A 58 23.59 12.27 -10.53
CA ALA A 58 22.33 11.59 -10.24
C ALA A 58 21.60 11.16 -11.51
N THR A 59 21.62 12.01 -12.55
CA THR A 59 21.02 11.71 -13.86
C THR A 59 21.66 10.48 -14.48
N THR A 60 22.99 10.39 -14.47
CA THR A 60 23.71 9.19 -14.94
C THR A 60 23.38 7.96 -14.10
N ALA A 61 23.35 8.08 -12.77
CA ALA A 61 23.01 6.97 -11.88
C ALA A 61 21.57 6.45 -12.11
N ILE A 62 20.63 7.35 -12.33
CA ILE A 62 19.22 7.02 -12.61
C ILE A 62 19.07 6.38 -13.99
N ALA A 63 19.76 6.89 -15.02
CA ALA A 63 19.77 6.27 -16.34
C ALA A 63 20.29 4.82 -16.29
N ASN A 64 21.39 4.58 -15.56
CA ASN A 64 21.92 3.23 -15.35
C ASN A 64 20.95 2.34 -14.57
N TYR A 65 20.25 2.89 -13.58
CA TYR A 65 19.23 2.17 -12.82
C TYR A 65 18.02 1.79 -13.68
N HIS A 66 17.61 2.65 -14.62
CA HIS A 66 16.53 2.36 -15.56
C HIS A 66 16.91 1.38 -16.68
N ALA A 67 18.20 1.16 -16.93
CA ALA A 67 18.66 0.17 -17.92
C ALA A 67 18.31 -1.27 -17.52
N ASP A 68 18.12 -1.54 -16.22
CA ASP A 68 17.66 -2.83 -15.70
C ASP A 68 16.13 -2.84 -15.59
N ALA A 69 15.49 -3.70 -16.38
CA ALA A 69 14.03 -3.83 -16.42
C ALA A 69 13.40 -4.34 -15.11
N SER A 70 14.17 -4.92 -14.19
CA SER A 70 13.69 -5.34 -12.87
C SER A 70 13.54 -4.17 -11.90
N ASN A 71 14.17 -3.04 -12.19
CA ASN A 71 14.12 -1.86 -11.33
C ASN A 71 12.81 -1.10 -11.46
N ALA A 72 12.37 -0.54 -10.34
CA ALA A 72 11.18 0.29 -10.32
C ALA A 72 11.40 1.59 -11.11
N LYS A 73 10.41 2.01 -11.90
CA LYS A 73 10.46 3.31 -12.58
C LYS A 73 10.55 4.46 -11.57
N LEU A 74 11.43 5.42 -11.86
CA LEU A 74 11.66 6.62 -11.06
C LEU A 74 11.25 7.85 -11.86
N VAL A 75 10.65 8.83 -11.20
CA VAL A 75 10.29 10.11 -11.80
C VAL A 75 11.47 11.06 -11.64
N TRP A 76 12.24 11.22 -12.71
CA TRP A 76 13.40 12.10 -12.75
C TRP A 76 13.29 13.07 -13.92
N ASP A 77 13.21 14.35 -13.58
CA ASP A 77 13.33 15.46 -14.51
C ASP A 77 14.59 16.25 -14.15
N PRO A 78 15.67 16.22 -14.95
CA PRO A 78 16.92 16.89 -14.63
C PRO A 78 16.82 18.43 -14.66
N GLU A 79 15.84 19.00 -15.37
CA GLU A 79 15.69 20.45 -15.52
C GLU A 79 14.85 21.08 -14.39
N GLY A 80 14.03 20.26 -13.71
CA GLY A 80 13.24 20.71 -12.57
C GLY A 80 14.09 21.08 -11.34
N PRO A 81 13.53 21.86 -10.39
CA PRO A 81 14.25 22.27 -9.19
C PRO A 81 14.67 21.06 -8.36
N LYS A 82 15.99 20.93 -8.13
CA LYS A 82 16.57 19.86 -7.32
C LYS A 82 17.15 20.38 -6.03
N GLU A 83 16.77 19.73 -4.95
CA GLU A 83 17.27 20.04 -3.62
C GLU A 83 18.38 19.06 -3.25
N VAL A 84 19.54 19.60 -2.91
CA VAL A 84 20.68 18.83 -2.44
C VAL A 84 20.74 18.91 -0.92
N TYR A 85 20.93 17.77 -0.28
CA TYR A 85 21.00 17.65 1.17
C TYR A 85 22.37 17.13 1.58
N VAL A 86 22.82 17.48 2.78
CA VAL A 86 24.10 17.04 3.33
C VAL A 86 23.95 16.45 4.71
N LYS A 87 24.72 15.39 4.96
CA LYS A 87 24.86 14.80 6.30
C LYS A 87 25.97 15.52 7.07
N VAL A 88 25.58 16.31 8.06
CA VAL A 88 26.48 17.21 8.79
C VAL A 88 27.33 16.50 9.87
N ALA A 89 26.89 15.34 10.37
CA ALA A 89 27.65 14.52 11.32
C ALA A 89 27.37 13.03 11.14
N ALA A 90 28.29 12.18 11.62
CA ALA A 90 28.27 10.73 11.39
C ALA A 90 26.98 10.03 11.87
N ASN A 91 26.42 10.46 13.01
CA ASN A 91 25.23 9.87 13.62
C ASN A 91 23.94 10.67 13.36
N THR A 92 23.97 11.64 12.45
CA THR A 92 22.77 12.39 12.05
C THR A 92 21.80 11.47 11.34
N THR A 93 20.56 11.44 11.83
CA THR A 93 19.45 10.73 11.20
C THR A 93 18.98 11.47 9.95
N GLN A 94 18.42 10.76 8.99
CA GLN A 94 18.08 11.30 7.66
C GLN A 94 17.08 12.47 7.72
N ASP A 95 16.17 12.46 8.68
CA ASP A 95 15.22 13.55 8.96
C ASP A 95 15.90 14.86 9.39
N LYS A 96 17.19 14.81 9.74
CA LYS A 96 18.00 15.94 10.20
C LYS A 96 19.09 16.35 9.21
N TYR A 97 19.06 15.85 7.98
CA TYR A 97 19.97 16.34 6.95
C TYR A 97 19.66 17.79 6.61
N VAL A 98 20.69 18.55 6.25
CA VAL A 98 20.56 19.99 5.98
C VAL A 98 20.43 20.20 4.49
N LYS A 99 19.41 20.95 4.07
CA LYS A 99 19.26 21.41 2.69
C LYS A 99 20.35 22.44 2.37
N LEU A 100 21.10 22.20 1.31
CA LEU A 100 22.07 23.14 0.77
C LEU A 100 21.39 24.21 -0.08
N THR A 101 21.88 25.42 0.07
CA THR A 101 21.44 26.62 -0.65
C THR A 101 22.66 27.48 -0.96
N LEU A 102 22.49 28.45 -1.85
CA LEU A 102 23.56 29.42 -2.16
C LEU A 102 24.07 30.14 -0.90
N LEU A 103 23.19 30.43 0.05
CA LEU A 103 23.49 31.21 1.24
C LEU A 103 24.23 30.43 2.31
N ASN A 104 23.91 29.14 2.49
CA ASN A 104 24.45 28.33 3.60
C ASN A 104 25.56 27.36 3.19
N TYR A 105 25.85 27.19 1.90
CA TYR A 105 26.76 26.16 1.41
C TYR A 105 28.14 26.19 2.09
N ASN A 106 28.80 27.34 2.11
CA ASN A 106 30.13 27.48 2.69
C ASN A 106 30.14 27.25 4.21
N ASP A 107 29.13 27.75 4.91
CA ASP A 107 29.01 27.59 6.36
C ASP A 107 28.75 26.14 6.75
N VAL A 108 27.88 25.45 5.99
CA VAL A 108 27.60 24.03 6.20
C VAL A 108 28.82 23.18 5.86
N LEU A 109 29.57 23.50 4.79
CA LEU A 109 30.82 22.80 4.46
C LEU A 109 31.85 22.91 5.59
N ARG A 110 32.07 24.12 6.11
CA ARG A 110 32.94 24.36 7.27
C ARG A 110 32.43 23.60 8.50
N GLN A 111 31.13 23.60 8.74
CA GLN A 111 30.53 22.86 9.85
C GLN A 111 30.79 21.35 9.75
N VAL A 112 30.67 20.76 8.56
CA VAL A 112 30.96 19.32 8.36
C VAL A 112 32.46 19.05 8.59
N TRP A 113 33.33 19.93 8.12
CA TRP A 113 34.78 19.85 8.35
C TRP A 113 35.15 19.94 9.83
N ASP A 114 34.59 20.92 10.54
CA ASP A 114 34.79 21.10 11.98
C ASP A 114 34.28 19.91 12.77
N ASN A 115 33.17 19.30 12.34
CA ASN A 115 32.67 18.06 12.94
C ASN A 115 33.60 16.87 12.68
N ALA A 116 34.23 16.78 11.51
CA ALA A 116 35.24 15.77 11.22
C ALA A 116 36.46 15.92 12.15
N SER A 117 36.86 17.15 12.52
CA SER A 117 37.97 17.37 13.47
C SER A 117 37.73 16.77 14.86
N LYS A 118 36.46 16.55 15.22
CA LYS A 118 36.07 15.99 16.53
C LYS A 118 36.28 14.49 16.60
N VAL A 119 36.37 13.81 15.45
CA VAL A 119 36.51 12.36 15.34
C VAL A 119 37.93 12.01 14.92
N ARG A 120 38.54 11.02 15.60
CA ARG A 120 39.91 10.58 15.33
C ARG A 120 40.06 10.20 13.85
N ASN A 121 41.03 10.80 13.17
CA ASN A 121 41.40 10.56 11.76
C ASN A 121 40.33 10.91 10.70
N ALA A 122 39.17 11.44 11.07
CA ALA A 122 38.10 11.67 10.09
C ALA A 122 38.41 12.81 9.08
N GLN A 123 39.24 13.78 9.45
CA GLN A 123 39.73 14.81 8.52
C GLN A 123 40.68 14.23 7.45
N ALA A 124 41.48 13.22 7.79
CA ALA A 124 42.41 12.59 6.83
C ALA A 124 41.68 11.78 5.75
N SER A 125 40.50 11.27 6.07
CA SER A 125 39.62 10.53 5.15
C SER A 125 38.34 11.30 4.85
N PHE A 126 38.38 12.63 4.87
CA PHE A 126 37.18 13.46 4.74
C PHE A 126 36.46 13.20 3.41
N THR A 127 35.15 13.01 3.50
CA THR A 127 34.26 12.86 2.36
C THR A 127 32.94 13.55 2.69
N LEU A 128 32.55 14.51 1.86
CA LEU A 128 31.27 15.19 1.95
C LEU A 128 30.16 14.28 1.41
N LEU A 129 29.14 14.00 2.22
CA LEU A 129 28.04 13.12 1.82
C LEU A 129 26.85 13.94 1.33
N LEU A 130 26.62 13.93 0.02
CA LEU A 130 25.55 14.65 -0.67
C LEU A 130 24.42 13.70 -1.05
N PHE A 131 23.19 14.15 -0.81
CA PHE A 131 21.98 13.38 -1.04
C PHE A 131 21.01 14.16 -1.92
N ILE A 132 20.46 13.47 -2.91
CA ILE A 132 19.37 13.98 -3.74
C ILE A 132 18.23 12.98 -3.72
N TYR A 133 17.00 13.47 -3.79
CA TYR A 133 15.81 12.64 -3.69
C TYR A 133 15.13 12.52 -5.04
N VAL A 134 14.73 11.29 -5.37
CA VAL A 134 14.00 10.97 -6.59
C VAL A 134 12.75 10.19 -6.22
N GLU A 135 11.62 10.60 -6.77
CA GLU A 135 10.35 9.94 -6.48
C GLU A 135 10.21 8.64 -7.27
N LYS A 136 9.50 7.69 -6.67
CA LYS A 136 9.11 6.48 -7.38
C LYS A 136 7.88 6.80 -8.23
N ASP A 137 7.85 6.32 -9.46
CA ASP A 137 6.62 6.35 -10.24
C ASP A 137 5.59 5.42 -9.56
N THR A 138 4.55 6.04 -8.99
CA THR A 138 3.48 5.30 -8.32
C THR A 138 2.29 5.06 -9.23
N SER A 139 2.30 5.52 -10.48
CA SER A 139 1.18 5.37 -11.43
C SER A 139 0.82 3.91 -11.71
N THR A 140 1.80 3.00 -11.62
CA THR A 140 1.63 1.57 -11.91
C THR A 140 1.75 0.68 -10.67
N ALA A 141 1.95 1.26 -9.48
CA ALA A 141 2.24 0.49 -8.28
C ALA A 141 0.95 -0.04 -7.63
N ILE A 142 0.78 -1.36 -7.64
CA ILE A 142 -0.27 -2.05 -6.89
C ILE A 142 -0.07 -1.80 -5.39
N ARG A 143 -1.10 -1.29 -4.72
CA ARG A 143 -1.15 -1.03 -3.28
C ARG A 143 -1.94 -2.13 -2.57
N ARG A 144 -1.74 -2.26 -1.26
CA ARG A 144 -2.64 -3.08 -0.44
C ARG A 144 -4.00 -2.40 -0.33
N ALA A 145 -5.08 -3.19 -0.42
CA ALA A 145 -6.44 -2.75 -0.09
C ALA A 145 -6.60 -2.63 1.44
N THR A 146 -5.96 -1.61 2.02
CA THR A 146 -6.12 -1.27 3.45
C THR A 146 -7.49 -0.63 3.70
N SER A 147 -7.94 -0.60 4.95
CA SER A 147 -9.23 0.02 5.31
C SER A 147 -9.38 1.45 4.77
N THR A 148 -8.36 2.29 4.92
CA THR A 148 -8.35 3.67 4.39
C THR A 148 -8.48 3.71 2.85
N ASN A 149 -7.78 2.82 2.15
CA ASN A 149 -7.83 2.74 0.69
C ASN A 149 -9.19 2.21 0.21
N LEU A 150 -9.79 1.27 0.94
CA LEU A 150 -11.12 0.74 0.64
C LEU A 150 -12.19 1.81 0.78
N VAL A 151 -12.17 2.62 1.84
CA VAL A 151 -13.12 3.73 2.03
C VAL A 151 -13.00 4.74 0.88
N THR A 152 -11.76 5.12 0.53
CA THR A 152 -11.51 6.06 -0.56
C THR A 152 -11.95 5.48 -1.91
N ALA A 153 -11.65 4.21 -2.17
CA ALA A 153 -12.06 3.53 -3.40
C ALA A 153 -13.57 3.36 -3.48
N ALA A 154 -14.26 3.05 -2.38
CA ALA A 154 -15.71 2.88 -2.35
C ALA A 154 -16.42 4.16 -2.77
N ALA A 155 -16.02 5.31 -2.24
CA ALA A 155 -16.58 6.61 -2.62
C ALA A 155 -16.35 6.91 -4.11
N ARG A 156 -15.16 6.60 -4.62
CA ARG A 156 -14.81 6.80 -6.03
C ARG A 156 -15.59 5.88 -6.97
N VAL A 157 -15.70 4.60 -6.63
CA VAL A 157 -16.45 3.60 -7.40
C VAL A 157 -17.94 3.95 -7.38
N ALA A 158 -18.50 4.36 -6.24
CA ALA A 158 -19.90 4.80 -6.15
C ALA A 158 -20.19 5.98 -7.09
N GLY A 159 -19.34 7.02 -7.07
CA GLY A 159 -19.48 8.16 -7.98
C GLY A 159 -19.40 7.76 -9.45
N TYR A 160 -18.46 6.86 -9.80
CA TYR A 160 -18.34 6.37 -11.18
C TYR A 160 -19.54 5.53 -11.64
N ILE A 161 -20.09 4.69 -10.75
CA ILE A 161 -21.29 3.91 -11.02
C ILE A 161 -22.49 4.84 -11.29
N GLU A 162 -22.64 5.89 -10.49
CA GLU A 162 -23.69 6.90 -10.65
C GLU A 162 -23.53 7.67 -11.96
N ASP A 163 -22.33 8.22 -12.21
CA ASP A 163 -22.01 9.00 -13.42
C ASP A 163 -22.23 8.21 -14.71
N GLN A 164 -21.85 6.92 -14.72
CA GLN A 164 -21.96 6.05 -15.89
C GLN A 164 -23.28 5.26 -15.93
N SER A 165 -24.18 5.45 -14.96
CA SER A 165 -25.46 4.73 -14.84
C SER A 165 -25.29 3.19 -14.92
N ILE A 166 -24.25 2.67 -14.29
CA ILE A 166 -23.95 1.23 -14.29
C ILE A 166 -24.78 0.56 -13.21
N VAL A 167 -25.35 -0.62 -13.50
CA VAL A 167 -26.04 -1.43 -12.51
C VAL A 167 -25.14 -2.59 -12.11
N LEU A 168 -24.62 -2.56 -10.88
CA LEU A 168 -23.84 -3.65 -10.28
C LEU A 168 -24.55 -4.19 -9.05
N GLY A 169 -24.46 -5.50 -8.84
CA GLY A 169 -24.90 -6.11 -7.59
C GLY A 169 -23.96 -5.80 -6.41
N PRO A 170 -24.35 -6.13 -5.17
CA PRO A 170 -23.54 -5.86 -3.98
C PRO A 170 -22.13 -6.48 -4.05
N LEU A 171 -22.02 -7.77 -4.40
CA LEU A 171 -20.71 -8.44 -4.48
C LEU A 171 -19.85 -7.91 -5.62
N GLN A 172 -20.48 -7.59 -6.75
CA GLN A 172 -19.81 -6.92 -7.87
C GLN A 172 -19.24 -5.55 -7.47
N THR A 173 -19.99 -4.79 -6.67
CA THR A 173 -19.57 -3.47 -6.17
C THR A 173 -18.40 -3.60 -5.20
N ASP A 174 -18.46 -4.56 -4.27
CA ASP A 174 -17.37 -4.84 -3.33
C ASP A 174 -16.09 -5.27 -4.06
N TYR A 175 -16.22 -6.14 -5.06
CA TYR A 175 -15.10 -6.59 -5.86
C TYR A 175 -14.46 -5.44 -6.65
N ALA A 176 -15.25 -4.62 -7.33
CA ALA A 176 -14.77 -3.44 -8.02
C ALA A 176 -14.05 -2.49 -7.05
N THR A 177 -14.61 -2.27 -5.87
CA THR A 177 -14.01 -1.46 -4.80
C THR A 177 -12.65 -2.00 -4.38
N VAL A 178 -12.51 -3.32 -4.16
CA VAL A 178 -11.24 -3.94 -3.78
C VAL A 178 -10.20 -3.82 -4.88
N VAL A 179 -10.59 -4.00 -6.14
CA VAL A 179 -9.68 -3.83 -7.29
C VAL A 179 -9.20 -2.39 -7.38
N THR A 180 -10.12 -1.42 -7.30
CA THR A 180 -9.79 0.02 -7.31
C THR A 180 -8.96 0.43 -6.10
N ALA A 181 -9.18 -0.14 -4.91
CA ALA A 181 -8.39 0.14 -3.71
C ALA A 181 -6.93 -0.31 -3.81
N ARG A 182 -6.63 -1.23 -4.73
CA ARG A 182 -5.25 -1.64 -5.05
C ARG A 182 -4.59 -0.73 -6.07
N LEU A 183 -5.34 0.15 -6.73
CA LEU A 183 -4.80 1.12 -7.67
C LEU A 183 -4.44 2.44 -6.95
N PRO A 184 -3.55 3.25 -7.53
CA PRO A 184 -3.31 4.62 -7.06
C PRO A 184 -4.58 5.47 -7.05
N ALA A 185 -4.64 6.46 -6.15
CA ALA A 185 -5.79 7.36 -6.04
C ALA A 185 -6.06 8.19 -7.31
N ALA A 186 -5.03 8.41 -8.14
CA ALA A 186 -5.16 9.12 -9.42
C ALA A 186 -5.46 8.20 -10.61
N ALA A 187 -5.44 6.87 -10.43
CA ALA A 187 -5.69 5.93 -11.53
C ALA A 187 -7.17 5.99 -11.96
N PRO A 188 -7.47 5.89 -13.26
CA PRO A 188 -8.85 5.83 -13.74
C PRO A 188 -9.57 4.61 -13.16
N ILE A 189 -10.89 4.72 -13.01
CA ILE A 189 -11.74 3.63 -12.55
C ILE A 189 -12.19 2.85 -13.77
N GLU A 190 -11.90 1.55 -13.77
CA GLU A 190 -12.39 0.62 -14.77
C GLU A 190 -13.11 -0.52 -14.05
N ILE A 191 -14.32 -0.85 -14.50
CA ILE A 191 -15.06 -1.98 -13.95
C ILE A 191 -14.44 -3.27 -14.51
N PRO A 192 -13.99 -4.21 -13.66
CA PRO A 192 -13.36 -5.44 -14.12
C PRO A 192 -14.32 -6.26 -15.01
N ALA A 193 -13.86 -6.68 -16.19
CA ALA A 193 -14.64 -7.53 -17.10
C ALA A 193 -14.24 -9.02 -17.03
N ASN A 194 -13.67 -9.46 -15.91
CA ASN A 194 -13.12 -10.81 -15.75
C ASN A 194 -14.18 -11.84 -15.32
N ALA A 195 -13.81 -13.12 -15.33
CA ALA A 195 -14.68 -14.22 -14.94
C ALA A 195 -15.22 -14.08 -13.50
N THR A 196 -14.41 -13.58 -12.57
CA THR A 196 -14.83 -13.33 -11.19
C THR A 196 -15.96 -12.32 -11.12
N MET A 197 -15.88 -11.21 -11.87
CA MET A 197 -16.95 -10.21 -11.92
C MET A 197 -18.28 -10.81 -12.42
N GLN A 198 -18.22 -11.66 -13.44
CA GLN A 198 -19.40 -12.34 -13.99
C GLN A 198 -19.99 -13.33 -12.98
N GLN A 199 -19.15 -14.12 -12.31
CA GLN A 199 -19.57 -15.07 -11.28
C GLN A 199 -20.24 -14.35 -10.10
N LEU A 200 -19.66 -13.25 -9.63
CA LEU A 200 -20.24 -12.45 -8.55
C LEU A 200 -21.59 -11.84 -8.96
N GLY A 201 -21.71 -11.37 -10.21
CA GLY A 201 -23.01 -10.91 -10.74
C GLY A 201 -24.06 -12.01 -10.81
N HIS A 202 -23.66 -13.24 -11.16
CA HIS A 202 -24.55 -14.39 -11.12
C HIS A 202 -25.03 -14.70 -9.69
N ILE A 203 -24.13 -14.62 -8.71
CA ILE A 203 -24.47 -14.83 -7.29
C ILE A 203 -25.40 -13.72 -6.80
N ASP A 204 -25.13 -12.46 -7.13
CA ASP A 204 -25.99 -11.32 -6.79
C ASP A 204 -27.41 -11.49 -7.34
N LEU A 205 -27.54 -11.95 -8.59
CA LEU A 205 -28.84 -12.23 -9.22
C LEU A 205 -29.56 -13.42 -8.58
N MET A 206 -28.84 -14.46 -8.19
CA MET A 206 -29.43 -15.59 -7.47
C MET A 206 -29.89 -15.18 -6.07
N ALA A 207 -29.11 -14.33 -5.39
CA ALA A 207 -29.43 -13.81 -4.08
C ALA A 207 -30.67 -12.90 -4.12
N SER A 208 -30.80 -12.01 -5.11
CA SER A 208 -31.98 -11.14 -5.26
C SER A 208 -33.24 -11.96 -5.50
N ARG A 209 -33.23 -12.88 -6.48
CA ARG A 209 -34.36 -13.77 -6.78
C ARG A 209 -34.78 -14.61 -5.57
N ARG A 210 -33.81 -15.07 -4.76
CA ARG A 210 -34.11 -15.86 -3.56
C ARG A 210 -34.66 -15.00 -2.42
N ARG A 211 -34.24 -13.74 -2.27
CA ARG A 211 -34.83 -12.79 -1.31
C ARG A 211 -36.29 -12.51 -1.65
N GLU A 212 -36.63 -12.38 -2.93
CA GLU A 212 -38.02 -12.23 -3.39
C GLU A 212 -38.86 -13.47 -2.99
N ILE A 213 -38.37 -14.68 -3.28
CA ILE A 213 -39.03 -15.93 -2.88
C ILE A 213 -39.15 -16.05 -1.35
N ASN A 214 -38.13 -15.63 -0.61
CA ASN A 214 -38.14 -15.69 0.85
C ASN A 214 -39.09 -14.66 1.49
N ALA A 215 -39.26 -13.49 0.87
CA ALA A 215 -40.25 -12.50 1.32
C ALA A 215 -41.69 -13.01 1.12
N GLU A 216 -41.94 -13.77 0.05
CA GLU A 216 -43.22 -14.49 -0.15
C GLU A 216 -43.38 -15.69 0.81
N ALA A 217 -42.26 -16.29 1.25
CA ALA A 217 -42.21 -17.48 2.09
C ALA A 217 -42.50 -17.24 3.58
N THR A 218 -42.51 -15.98 4.03
CA THR A 218 -42.68 -15.55 5.43
C THR A 218 -44.10 -15.69 5.99
N GLU A 219 -45.01 -16.32 5.24
CA GLU A 219 -46.34 -16.64 5.74
C GLU A 219 -46.25 -17.68 6.88
N THR A 220 -46.77 -17.32 8.05
CA THR A 220 -46.85 -18.17 9.25
C THR A 220 -47.54 -19.51 8.95
N TYR A 221 -48.49 -19.50 8.02
CA TYR A 221 -49.24 -20.67 7.60
C TYR A 221 -49.01 -20.94 6.11
N ARG A 222 -48.72 -22.19 5.75
CA ARG A 222 -48.62 -22.62 4.35
C ARG A 222 -49.69 -23.61 3.97
N ARG A 223 -50.19 -23.48 2.75
CA ARG A 223 -51.14 -24.43 2.16
C ARG A 223 -50.43 -25.74 1.83
N VAL A 224 -50.85 -26.81 2.48
CA VAL A 224 -50.41 -28.19 2.26
C VAL A 224 -51.60 -28.99 1.76
N ARG A 225 -51.37 -29.80 0.73
CA ARG A 225 -52.40 -30.67 0.17
C ARG A 225 -52.32 -32.04 0.83
N VAL A 226 -53.34 -32.38 1.62
CA VAL A 226 -53.38 -33.63 2.41
C VAL A 226 -54.51 -34.53 1.91
N ARG A 227 -54.26 -35.84 1.83
CA ARG A 227 -55.31 -36.85 1.59
C ARG A 227 -55.58 -37.60 2.87
N PHE A 228 -56.85 -37.72 3.25
CA PHE A 228 -57.27 -38.47 4.43
C PHE A 228 -57.77 -39.86 4.03
N GLY A 229 -57.21 -40.89 4.67
CA GLY A 229 -57.55 -42.30 4.40
C GLY A 229 -56.78 -42.88 3.21
N SER A 230 -57.49 -43.23 2.13
CA SER A 230 -56.93 -43.88 0.94
C SER A 230 -56.29 -42.88 -0.04
N MET A 231 -55.30 -43.34 -0.81
CA MET A 231 -54.71 -42.61 -1.94
C MET A 231 -55.73 -42.21 -3.02
N ALA A 232 -56.89 -42.88 -3.05
CA ALA A 232 -58.00 -42.56 -3.96
C ALA A 232 -58.89 -41.39 -3.47
N SER A 233 -58.70 -40.88 -2.25
CA SER A 233 -59.49 -39.76 -1.73
C SER A 233 -59.13 -38.44 -2.41
N ALA A 234 -60.12 -37.55 -2.50
CA ALA A 234 -59.90 -36.20 -2.96
C ALA A 234 -58.97 -35.47 -1.97
N PRO A 235 -57.92 -34.81 -2.45
CA PRO A 235 -57.05 -34.03 -1.58
C PRO A 235 -57.80 -32.82 -1.00
N VAL A 236 -57.50 -32.51 0.25
CA VAL A 236 -57.96 -31.32 0.96
C VAL A 236 -56.78 -30.35 1.09
N ASP A 237 -57.03 -29.07 0.80
CA ASP A 237 -56.05 -28.01 1.03
C ASP A 237 -56.17 -27.56 2.50
N CYS A 238 -55.12 -27.80 3.29
CA CYS A 238 -55.03 -27.40 4.70
C CYS A 238 -53.98 -26.31 4.86
N PHE A 239 -54.19 -25.35 5.77
CA PHE A 239 -53.16 -24.36 6.13
C PHE A 239 -52.48 -24.81 7.41
N LEU A 240 -51.18 -25.07 7.36
CA LEU A 240 -50.40 -25.57 8.49
C LEU A 240 -49.36 -24.53 8.91
N SER A 241 -49.19 -24.37 10.23
CA SER A 241 -48.11 -23.56 10.81
C SER A 241 -46.76 -24.16 10.41
N VAL A 242 -45.90 -23.35 9.80
CA VAL A 242 -44.56 -23.80 9.38
C VAL A 242 -43.68 -24.11 10.58
N GLU A 243 -43.84 -23.37 11.68
CA GLU A 243 -43.10 -23.56 12.93
C GLU A 243 -43.44 -24.90 13.58
N ASP A 244 -44.74 -25.19 13.73
CA ASP A 244 -45.20 -26.45 14.34
C ASP A 244 -44.78 -27.65 13.49
N LEU A 245 -44.89 -27.55 12.16
CA LEU A 245 -44.51 -28.62 11.25
C LEU A 245 -43.00 -28.88 11.27
N ARG A 246 -42.18 -27.83 11.36
CA ARG A 246 -40.72 -27.96 11.55
C ARG A 246 -40.40 -28.65 12.89
N SER A 247 -41.05 -28.23 13.96
CA SER A 247 -40.90 -28.82 15.30
C SER A 247 -41.22 -30.31 15.31
N ILE A 248 -42.38 -30.70 14.73
CA ILE A 248 -42.82 -32.10 14.63
C ILE A 248 -41.85 -32.96 13.83
N LEU A 249 -41.32 -32.43 12.71
CA LEU A 249 -40.41 -33.16 11.83
C LEU A 249 -38.94 -33.13 12.31
N GLY A 250 -38.64 -32.46 13.43
CA GLY A 250 -37.27 -32.27 13.91
C GLY A 250 -36.40 -31.43 12.98
N ILE A 251 -37.02 -30.59 12.13
CA ILE A 251 -36.31 -29.69 11.22
C ILE A 251 -35.93 -28.43 12.01
N PRO A 252 -34.66 -27.96 11.94
CA PRO A 252 -34.26 -26.74 12.63
C PRO A 252 -35.11 -25.52 12.26
N PRO A 253 -35.23 -24.52 13.17
CA PRO A 253 -35.99 -23.32 12.90
C PRO A 253 -35.36 -22.44 11.82
N PHE A 254 -34.10 -22.68 11.46
CA PHE A 254 -33.38 -22.04 10.38
C PHE A 254 -33.31 -22.93 9.14
N ASP A 255 -33.19 -22.33 7.96
CA ASP A 255 -33.07 -23.07 6.71
C ASP A 255 -31.75 -23.86 6.68
N LEU A 256 -31.85 -25.16 6.35
CA LEU A 256 -30.70 -26.07 6.24
C LEU A 256 -29.79 -25.75 5.04
N THR A 257 -30.29 -25.01 4.07
CA THR A 257 -29.55 -24.53 2.90
C THR A 257 -29.61 -22.99 2.86
N PRO A 258 -28.96 -22.28 3.80
CA PRO A 258 -28.95 -20.83 3.74
C PRO A 258 -28.18 -20.38 2.49
N SER A 259 -28.66 -19.33 1.84
CA SER A 259 -28.07 -18.76 0.61
C SER A 259 -26.64 -18.25 0.80
N PHE A 260 -26.31 -17.87 2.04
CA PHE A 260 -25.04 -17.31 2.47
C PHE A 260 -24.88 -17.60 3.96
N ARG A 261 -23.70 -18.03 4.43
CA ARG A 261 -23.37 -17.90 5.86
C ARG A 261 -23.01 -16.45 6.07
N GLU A 262 -23.92 -15.68 6.67
CA GLU A 262 -23.53 -14.42 7.28
C GLU A 262 -22.32 -14.67 8.19
N PRO A 263 -21.29 -13.80 8.17
CA PRO A 263 -20.27 -13.83 9.20
C PRO A 263 -20.97 -13.83 10.55
N ILE A 264 -20.60 -14.76 11.43
CA ILE A 264 -21.19 -14.84 12.76
C ILE A 264 -20.96 -13.50 13.44
N VAL A 265 -22.02 -12.71 13.63
CA VAL A 265 -21.97 -11.47 14.41
C VAL A 265 -22.11 -11.87 15.87
N GLY A 266 -20.98 -12.06 16.51
CA GLY A 266 -20.82 -12.46 17.91
C GLY A 266 -19.37 -12.84 18.18
N ASP A 267 -18.96 -12.87 19.44
CA ASP A 267 -17.68 -13.47 19.81
C ASP A 267 -17.76 -14.96 19.46
N VAL A 268 -17.21 -15.32 18.29
CA VAL A 268 -16.81 -16.70 18.06
C VAL A 268 -15.78 -16.97 19.14
N VAL A 269 -16.17 -17.74 20.16
CA VAL A 269 -15.24 -18.24 21.17
C VAL A 269 -14.19 -18.99 20.38
N GLY A 270 -13.05 -18.33 20.15
CA GLY A 270 -11.90 -18.98 19.57
C GLY A 270 -11.56 -20.21 20.41
N PRO A 271 -10.96 -21.25 19.83
CA PRO A 271 -10.52 -22.38 20.63
C PRO A 271 -9.73 -21.83 21.83
N SER A 272 -10.21 -22.15 23.05
CA SER A 272 -9.63 -21.61 24.30
C SER A 272 -8.20 -22.12 24.54
N VAL A 273 -7.77 -23.10 23.74
CA VAL A 273 -6.50 -23.78 23.84
C VAL A 273 -5.91 -23.87 22.44
N ASN A 274 -4.68 -23.36 22.28
CA ASN A 274 -3.88 -23.67 21.09
C ASN A 274 -3.65 -25.18 21.07
N ILE A 275 -4.15 -25.86 20.05
CA ILE A 275 -3.81 -27.26 19.79
C ILE A 275 -2.38 -27.25 19.26
N GLU A 276 -1.48 -27.95 19.95
CA GLU A 276 -0.11 -28.14 19.46
C GLU A 276 -0.14 -28.95 18.16
N ASP A 277 0.64 -28.51 17.17
CA ASP A 277 0.80 -29.17 15.88
C ASP A 277 1.67 -30.43 16.06
N ILE A 278 1.01 -31.55 16.37
CA ILE A 278 1.65 -32.84 16.66
C ILE A 278 2.01 -33.60 15.38
N ASP A 279 1.45 -33.20 14.23
CA ASP A 279 1.62 -33.89 12.95
C ASP A 279 2.87 -33.43 12.18
N HIS A 280 3.53 -32.36 12.64
CA HIS A 280 4.77 -31.83 12.06
C HIS A 280 5.98 -31.93 12.99
N ILE A 281 5.94 -32.84 13.97
CA ILE A 281 7.13 -33.18 14.78
C ILE A 281 7.96 -34.24 14.02
N ASN A 282 8.91 -33.73 13.23
CA ASN A 282 10.14 -34.39 12.76
C ASN A 282 10.04 -35.83 12.22
N PHE A 283 10.26 -35.96 10.91
CA PHE A 283 11.10 -37.02 10.35
C PHE A 283 12.26 -36.39 9.58
#